data_AF-A0A1F4QE81-F1
#
_entry.id   AF-A0A1F4QE81-F1
#
_cell.length_a   1.000
_cell.length_b   1.000
_cell.length_c   1.000
_cell.angle_alpha   90.00
_cell.angle_beta   90.00
_cell.angle_gamma   90.00
#
_symmetry.space_group_name_H-M   'P 1'
#
loop_
_entity.id
_entity.type
_entity.pdbx_description
1 polymer ?
#
loop_
_entity_poly.entity_id
_entity_poly.type
_entity_poly.pdbx_seq_one_letter_code
_entity_poly.pdbx_strand_id
1 'polypeptide(L)'
;MDPDDLAKRFTRGHIRGIGQAIREFLHNYEDLGKPWYEAGVSSAGNGTAMRAAPVGLVHLGDPYRIYRDSLLQAVVTHRDSMAVAAATSGLEA
;
A
#
# COMPACT_ATOMS: atom_id res chain seq x y z
N MET A 1 0.40 8.45 8.38
CA MET A 1 -0.39 8.66 7.14
C MET A 1 -1.86 8.34 7.39
N ASP A 2 -2.80 9.02 6.71
CA ASP A 2 -4.23 8.66 6.70
C ASP A 2 -4.50 7.61 5.59
N PRO A 3 -5.00 6.40 5.92
CA PRO A 3 -5.25 5.34 4.93
C PRO A 3 -6.35 5.67 3.92
N ASP A 4 -7.38 6.43 4.32
CA ASP A 4 -8.49 6.82 3.43
C ASP A 4 -8.01 7.87 2.41
N ASP A 5 -7.19 8.83 2.85
CA ASP A 5 -6.54 9.78 1.92
C ASP A 5 -5.61 9.05 0.95
N LEU A 6 -4.85 8.06 1.44
CA LEU A 6 -4.00 7.24 0.58
C LEU A 6 -4.81 6.47 -0.47
N ALA A 7 -5.90 5.81 -0.05
CA ALA A 7 -6.79 5.08 -0.95
C ALA A 7 -7.33 5.99 -2.06
N LYS A 8 -7.82 7.18 -1.69
CA LYS A 8 -8.27 8.20 -2.64
C LYS A 8 -7.18 8.66 -3.59
N ARG A 9 -5.92 8.76 -3.15
CA ARG A 9 -4.81 9.16 -4.03
C ARG A 9 -4.51 8.14 -5.12
N PHE A 10 -4.67 6.84 -4.84
CA PHE A 10 -4.50 5.81 -5.85
C PHE A 10 -5.49 5.96 -7.01
N THR A 11 -6.60 6.65 -6.81
CA THR A 11 -7.62 6.82 -7.85
C THR A 11 -7.46 8.09 -8.69
N ARG A 12 -6.69 9.07 -8.20
CA ARG A 12 -6.60 10.41 -8.82
C ARG A 12 -5.69 10.51 -10.05
N GLY A 13 -5.17 9.40 -10.57
CA GLY A 13 -4.25 9.46 -11.71
C GLY A 13 -3.98 8.13 -12.40
N HIS A 14 -3.46 8.22 -13.62
CA HIS A 14 -3.08 7.04 -14.40
C HIS A 14 -1.80 6.40 -13.82
N ILE A 15 -1.92 5.18 -13.31
CA ILE A 15 -0.80 4.39 -12.80
C ILE A 15 -0.13 3.65 -13.97
N ARG A 16 1.08 4.06 -14.35
CA ARG A 16 1.88 3.36 -15.38
C ARG A 16 2.39 2.03 -14.84
N GLY A 17 2.35 0.97 -15.65
CA GLY A 17 2.80 -0.36 -15.26
C GLY A 17 1.95 -1.02 -14.18
N ILE A 18 0.67 -0.64 -14.08
CA ILE A 18 -0.24 -1.12 -13.04
C ILE A 18 -0.33 -2.65 -13.01
N GLY A 19 -0.13 -3.23 -11.82
CA GLY A 19 -0.28 -4.67 -11.56
C GLY A 19 -1.75 -5.07 -11.33
N GLN A 20 -2.05 -6.36 -11.47
CA GLN A 20 -3.43 -6.87 -11.28
C GLN A 20 -4.00 -6.53 -9.90
N ALA A 21 -3.21 -6.65 -8.84
CA ALA A 21 -3.65 -6.33 -7.48
C ALA A 21 -4.11 -4.88 -7.30
N ILE A 22 -3.47 -3.92 -8.00
CA ILE A 22 -3.89 -2.51 -7.95
C ILE A 22 -5.14 -2.28 -8.80
N ARG A 23 -5.27 -2.96 -9.96
CA ARG A 23 -6.51 -2.89 -10.76
C ARG A 23 -7.71 -3.38 -9.96
N GLU A 24 -7.57 -4.49 -9.26
CA GLU A 24 -8.64 -5.09 -8.47
C GLU A 24 -8.95 -4.26 -7.20
N PHE A 25 -7.93 -3.67 -6.57
CA PHE A 25 -8.14 -2.67 -5.53
C PHE A 25 -8.95 -1.47 -6.03
N LEU A 26 -8.60 -0.89 -7.20
CA LEU A 26 -9.33 0.24 -7.78
C LEU A 26 -10.78 -0.14 -8.09
N HIS A 27 -11.02 -1.34 -8.65
CA HIS A 27 -12.37 -1.85 -8.86
C HIS A 27 -13.16 -1.96 -7.55
N ASN A 28 -12.57 -2.53 -6.50
CA ASN A 28 -13.22 -2.65 -5.20
C ASN A 28 -13.54 -1.28 -4.57
N TYR A 29 -12.64 -0.31 -4.69
CA TYR A 29 -12.76 0.99 -4.03
C TYR A 29 -13.63 1.97 -4.82
N GLU A 30 -13.38 2.14 -6.12
CA GLU A 30 -14.12 3.10 -6.96
C GLU A 30 -15.43 2.54 -7.50
N ASP A 31 -15.41 1.33 -8.06
CA ASP A 31 -16.57 0.78 -8.76
C ASP A 31 -17.59 0.17 -7.79
N LEU A 32 -17.10 -0.54 -6.76
CA LEU A 32 -17.95 -1.20 -5.76
C LEU A 32 -18.17 -0.38 -4.49
N GLY A 33 -17.45 0.74 -4.31
CA GLY A 33 -17.59 1.63 -3.15
C GLY A 33 -17.21 1.01 -1.82
N LYS A 34 -16.36 -0.03 -1.80
CA LYS A 34 -15.91 -0.65 -0.55
C LYS A 34 -15.03 0.31 0.25
N PRO A 35 -15.10 0.26 1.58
CA PRO A 35 -14.15 1.02 2.40
C PRO A 35 -12.72 0.52 2.16
N TRP A 36 -11.72 1.38 2.39
CA TRP A 36 -10.31 1.07 2.08
C TRP A 36 -9.83 -0.22 2.77
N TYR A 37 -10.31 -0.51 3.98
CA TYR A 37 -9.93 -1.69 4.75
C TYR A 37 -10.53 -2.99 4.19
N GLU A 38 -11.47 -2.91 3.25
CA GLU A 38 -12.05 -4.04 2.51
C GLU A 38 -11.65 -4.08 1.02
N ALA A 39 -11.07 -3.00 0.50
CA ALA A 39 -10.77 -2.86 -0.91
C ALA A 39 -9.49 -3.57 -1.36
N GLY A 40 -8.54 -3.78 -0.45
CA GLY A 40 -7.29 -4.48 -0.75
C GLY A 40 -7.49 -5.96 -1.08
N VAL A 41 -6.59 -6.53 -1.88
CA VAL A 41 -6.65 -7.93 -2.35
C VAL A 41 -5.69 -8.85 -1.64
N SER A 42 -6.07 -10.11 -1.46
CA SER A 42 -5.19 -11.16 -0.95
C SER A 42 -4.19 -11.62 -2.03
N SER A 43 -3.20 -10.77 -2.32
CA SER A 43 -2.13 -11.06 -3.27
C SER A 43 -0.76 -10.88 -2.60
N ALA A 44 0.08 -11.91 -2.65
CA ALA A 44 1.49 -11.87 -2.21
C ALA A 44 2.41 -11.16 -3.23
N GLY A 45 1.89 -10.19 -3.99
CA GLY A 45 2.64 -9.50 -5.04
C GLY A 45 3.66 -8.51 -4.49
N ASN A 46 4.78 -8.37 -5.19
CA ASN A 46 5.91 -7.47 -4.83
C ASN A 46 5.56 -5.96 -4.95
N GLY A 47 4.34 -5.63 -5.37
CA GLY A 47 3.94 -4.26 -5.72
C GLY A 47 3.95 -3.30 -4.53
N THR A 48 3.90 -3.79 -3.29
CA THR A 48 4.00 -3.00 -2.06
C THR A 48 5.43 -2.55 -1.78
N ALA A 49 6.42 -3.44 -1.98
CA ALA A 49 7.84 -3.16 -1.78
C ALA A 49 8.40 -2.14 -2.79
N MET A 50 7.97 -2.22 -4.04
CA MET A 50 8.41 -1.33 -5.13
C MET A 50 8.14 0.17 -4.89
N ARG A 51 7.26 0.49 -3.94
CA ARG A 51 6.83 1.87 -3.63
C ARG A 51 6.98 2.24 -2.15
N ALA A 52 7.77 1.50 -1.39
CA ALA A 52 8.08 1.80 0.01
C ALA A 52 9.12 2.93 0.17
N ALA A 53 9.94 3.20 -0.85
CA ALA A 53 11.02 4.19 -0.78
C ALA A 53 10.59 5.61 -0.34
N PRO A 54 9.46 6.18 -0.81
CA PRO A 54 9.00 7.49 -0.32
C PRO A 54 8.71 7.53 1.18
N VAL A 55 8.25 6.41 1.78
CA VAL A 55 7.98 6.35 3.23
C VAL A 55 9.27 6.49 4.03
N GLY A 56 10.34 5.80 3.60
CA GLY A 56 11.66 5.92 4.22
C GLY A 56 12.25 7.33 4.12
N LEU A 57 12.03 8.03 3.00
CA LEU A 57 12.51 9.40 2.81
C LEU A 57 11.75 10.41 3.69
N VAL A 58 10.43 10.29 3.82
CA VAL A 58 9.60 11.24 4.58
C VAL A 58 9.79 11.10 6.10
N HIS A 59 10.15 9.91 6.57
CA HIS A 59 10.30 9.60 8.00
C HIS A 59 11.74 9.31 8.40
N LEU A 60 12.70 9.91 7.71
CA LEU A 60 14.13 9.73 7.99
C LEU A 60 14.42 10.01 9.48
N GLY A 61 15.04 9.04 10.16
CA GLY A 61 15.35 9.14 11.58
C GLY A 61 14.22 8.74 12.54
N ASP A 62 13.05 8.33 12.05
CA ASP A 62 11.94 7.81 12.86
C ASP A 62 11.53 6.39 12.37
N PRO A 63 12.23 5.34 12.84
CA PRO A 63 11.98 3.95 12.42
C PRO A 63 10.54 3.50 12.67
N TYR A 64 9.92 3.97 13.77
CA TYR A 64 8.55 3.62 14.11
C TYR A 64 7.56 4.16 13.06
N ARG A 65 7.73 5.41 12.63
CA ARG A 65 6.90 5.99 11.57
C ARG A 65 7.17 5.34 10.21
N ILE A 66 8.41 5.00 9.91
CA ILE A 66 8.73 4.28 8.65
C ILE A 66 8.02 2.93 8.63
N TYR A 67 8.09 2.16 9.72
CA TYR A 67 7.41 0.87 9.84
C TYR A 67 5.90 1.00 9.71
N ARG A 68 5.29 1.88 10.51
CA ARG A 68 3.84 2.09 10.51
C ARG A 68 3.33 2.49 9.14
N ASP A 69 3.94 3.48 8.50
CA ASP A 69 3.42 4.00 7.21
C ASP A 69 3.75 3.05 6.04
N SER A 70 4.79 2.21 6.16
CA SER A 70 5.06 1.11 5.21
C SER A 70 4.01 0.01 5.31
N LEU A 71 3.56 -0.29 6.53
CA LEU A 71 2.48 -1.25 6.77
C LEU A 71 1.14 -0.71 6.22
N LEU A 72 0.82 0.55 6.50
CA LEU A 72 -0.40 1.18 6.00
C LEU A 72 -0.45 1.26 4.46
N GLN A 73 0.65 1.60 3.78
CA GLN A 73 0.64 1.66 2.30
C GLN A 73 0.55 0.29 1.62
N ALA A 74 1.01 -0.76 2.32
CA ALA A 74 0.83 -2.13 1.87
C ALA A 74 -0.65 -2.56 1.99
N VAL A 75 -1.22 -2.47 3.21
CA VAL A 75 -2.55 -3.00 3.55
C VAL A 75 -3.68 -2.36 2.75
N VAL A 76 -3.56 -1.08 2.38
CA VAL A 76 -4.57 -0.40 1.54
C VAL A 76 -4.83 -1.13 0.22
N THR A 77 -3.84 -1.84 -0.33
CA THR A 77 -3.98 -2.50 -1.64
C THR A 77 -3.75 -4.01 -1.61
N HIS A 78 -2.94 -4.51 -0.67
CA HIS A 78 -2.60 -5.92 -0.53
C HIS A 78 -2.87 -6.34 0.92
N ARG A 79 -3.85 -7.21 1.13
CA ARG A 79 -4.22 -7.77 2.45
C ARG A 79 -3.52 -9.10 2.77
N ASP A 80 -2.55 -9.50 1.93
CA ASP A 80 -1.74 -10.69 2.14
C ASP A 80 -0.60 -10.41 3.12
N SER A 81 -0.43 -11.28 4.12
CA SER A 81 0.57 -11.12 5.17
C SER A 81 2.01 -11.14 4.65
N MET A 82 2.29 -11.86 3.56
CA MET A 82 3.62 -11.89 2.93
C MET A 82 3.91 -10.59 2.18
N ALA A 83 2.93 -10.01 1.49
CA ALA A 83 3.09 -8.70 0.83
C ALA A 83 3.29 -7.56 1.85
N VAL A 84 2.67 -7.67 3.02
CA VAL A 84 2.87 -6.73 4.14
C VAL A 84 4.27 -6.91 4.74
N ALA A 85 4.68 -8.14 5.02
CA ALA A 85 6.01 -8.43 5.56
C ALA A 85 7.14 -8.00 4.61
N ALA A 86 6.98 -8.19 3.30
CA ALA A 86 7.94 -7.75 2.30
C ALA A 86 8.08 -6.22 2.23
N ALA A 87 7.02 -5.46 2.51
CA ALA A 87 7.09 -3.99 2.54
C ALA A 87 7.82 -3.45 3.77
N THR A 88 7.92 -4.24 4.84
CA THR A 88 8.55 -3.85 6.11
C THR A 88 9.93 -4.49 6.35
N SER A 89 10.35 -5.47 5.54
CA SER A 89 11.54 -6.29 5.80
C SER A 89 12.88 -5.54 5.78
N GLY A 90 12.95 -4.37 5.12
CA GLY A 90 14.14 -3.52 5.14
C GLY A 90 14.30 -2.64 6.38
N LEU A 91 13.41 -2.78 7.39
CA LEU A 91 13.29 -1.87 8.53
C LEU A 91 13.70 -2.50 9.87
N GLU A 92 14.11 -3.76 9.89
CA GLU A 92 14.59 -4.47 11.10
C GLU A 92 16.13 -4.47 11.26
N ALA A 93 16.83 -3.51 10.64
CA ALA A 93 18.29 -3.40 10.72
C ALA A 93 18.75 -2.30 11.70
#